data_AF-A0AAD2FML0-F1
#
_entry.id   AF-A0AAD2FML0-F1
#
_cell.length_a   1.000
_cell.length_b   1.000
_cell.length_c   1.000
_cell.angle_alpha   90.00
_cell.angle_beta   90.00
_cell.angle_gamma   90.00
#
_symmetry.space_group_name_H-M   'P 1'
#
loop_
_entity.id
_entity.type
_entity.pdbx_description
1 polymer ?
#
loop_
_entity_poly.entity_id
_entity_poly.type
_entity_poly.pdbx_seq_one_letter_code
_entity_poly.pdbx_strand_id
1 'polypeptide(L)'
;MLSLDETLRLNNEGVALFQANEPSRAAEKLHSSLIGARSLIHRRAQADQEISSNPNAPHLLQCCATSRTRACCSKDRNEFFLYLRAFAFREEPEGEGRSMQALSVYSAGILFNLAILYHTRWMKNGSPSLLDKAAVFYSTLLQIIQANDGFEHNPELLLLAFVTCNNLAQIELERGMVEDFNQHLRYMTRILYTTKRTLVVTLPTREFEGLFSNTLSAGRLSTAAAA
;
A
#
# COMPACT_ATOMS: atom_id res chain seq x y z
N MET A 1 -16.57 -6.30 -19.67
CA MET A 1 -15.85 -5.20 -18.96
C MET A 1 -16.41 -5.15 -17.54
N LEU A 2 -15.56 -5.06 -16.50
CA LEU A 2 -16.02 -5.19 -15.12
C LEU A 2 -16.72 -3.90 -14.64
N SER A 3 -17.75 -4.04 -13.81
CA SER A 3 -18.31 -2.92 -13.04
C SER A 3 -17.39 -2.55 -11.88
N LEU A 4 -17.69 -1.45 -11.20
CA LEU A 4 -16.97 -1.07 -9.98
C LEU A 4 -17.21 -2.08 -8.87
N ASP A 5 -18.45 -2.51 -8.64
CA ASP A 5 -18.77 -3.49 -7.59
C ASP A 5 -18.07 -4.82 -7.86
N GLU A 6 -18.04 -5.27 -9.11
CA GLU A 6 -17.31 -6.48 -9.49
C GLU A 6 -15.81 -6.32 -9.26
N THR A 7 -15.26 -5.13 -9.54
CA THR A 7 -13.86 -4.81 -9.25
C THR A 7 -13.57 -4.90 -7.74
N LEU A 8 -14.38 -4.26 -6.89
CA LEU A 8 -14.20 -4.27 -5.44
C LEU A 8 -14.37 -5.68 -4.86
N ARG A 9 -15.37 -6.42 -5.35
CA ARG A 9 -15.63 -7.82 -4.99
C ARG A 9 -14.42 -8.70 -5.28
N LEU A 10 -13.83 -8.57 -6.47
CA LEU A 10 -12.61 -9.32 -6.84
C LEU A 10 -11.42 -8.95 -5.96
N ASN A 11 -11.24 -7.68 -5.58
CA ASN A 11 -10.21 -7.32 -4.60
C ASN A 11 -10.44 -8.02 -3.26
N ASN A 12 -11.66 -7.96 -2.73
CA ASN A 12 -12.01 -8.51 -1.44
C ASN A 12 -11.89 -10.05 -1.42
N GLU A 13 -12.26 -10.73 -2.51
CA GLU A 13 -11.98 -12.16 -2.71
C GLU A 13 -10.48 -12.45 -2.73
N GLY A 14 -9.70 -11.63 -3.45
CA GLY A 14 -8.25 -11.76 -3.50
C GLY A 14 -7.61 -11.59 -2.13
N VAL A 15 -8.08 -10.62 -1.33
CA VAL A 15 -7.68 -10.45 0.06
C VAL A 15 -8.01 -11.69 0.86
N ALA A 16 -9.25 -12.20 0.82
CA ALA A 16 -9.67 -13.40 1.55
C ALA A 16 -8.81 -14.63 1.22
N LEU A 17 -8.53 -14.86 -0.06
CA LEU A 17 -7.65 -15.94 -0.53
C LEU A 17 -6.20 -15.77 -0.06
N PHE A 18 -5.70 -14.53 0.02
CA PHE A 18 -4.39 -14.25 0.59
C PHE A 18 -4.34 -14.62 2.07
N GLN A 19 -5.39 -14.32 2.86
CA GLN A 19 -5.48 -14.72 4.27
C GLN A 19 -5.54 -16.25 4.43
N ALA A 20 -6.24 -16.92 3.52
CA ALA A 20 -6.32 -18.38 3.44
C ALA A 20 -5.01 -19.04 2.97
N ASN A 21 -3.94 -18.27 2.73
CA ASN A 21 -2.65 -18.73 2.25
C ASN A 21 -2.74 -19.44 0.87
N GLU A 22 -3.60 -18.93 -0.02
CA GLU A 22 -3.77 -19.39 -1.40
C GLU A 22 -3.22 -18.36 -2.41
N PRO A 23 -1.88 -18.17 -2.48
CA PRO A 23 -1.29 -17.02 -3.14
C PRO A 23 -1.51 -16.97 -4.66
N SER A 24 -1.62 -18.11 -5.34
CA SER A 24 -1.86 -18.14 -6.80
C SER A 24 -3.26 -17.62 -7.13
N ARG A 25 -4.29 -18.13 -6.43
CA ARG A 25 -5.68 -17.70 -6.61
C ARG A 25 -5.88 -16.25 -6.16
N ALA A 26 -5.20 -15.84 -5.07
CA ALA A 26 -5.20 -14.44 -4.64
C ALA A 26 -4.64 -13.52 -5.73
N ALA A 27 -3.51 -13.88 -6.36
CA ALA A 27 -2.90 -13.10 -7.44
C ALA A 27 -3.85 -12.92 -8.62
N GLU A 28 -4.54 -13.99 -9.03
CA GLU A 28 -5.51 -13.96 -10.13
C GLU A 28 -6.63 -12.96 -9.85
N LYS A 29 -7.26 -13.04 -8.67
CA LYS A 29 -8.37 -12.16 -8.28
C LYS A 29 -7.94 -10.69 -8.17
N LEU A 30 -6.81 -10.43 -7.53
CA LEU A 30 -6.25 -9.08 -7.40
C LEU A 30 -5.86 -8.49 -8.77
N HIS A 31 -5.32 -9.30 -9.68
CA HIS A 31 -4.98 -8.86 -11.03
C HIS A 31 -6.22 -8.55 -11.86
N SER A 32 -7.25 -9.41 -11.81
CA SER A 32 -8.55 -9.13 -12.45
C SER A 32 -9.18 -7.84 -11.91
N SER A 33 -9.12 -7.62 -10.59
CA SER A 33 -9.54 -6.37 -9.96
C SER A 33 -8.77 -5.16 -10.52
N LEU A 34 -7.44 -5.24 -10.64
CA LEU A 34 -6.63 -4.14 -11.17
C LEU A 34 -6.99 -3.79 -12.62
N ILE A 35 -7.25 -4.81 -13.46
CA ILE A 35 -7.73 -4.62 -14.83
C ILE A 35 -9.08 -3.88 -14.84
N GLY A 36 -9.99 -4.27 -13.95
CA GLY A 36 -11.29 -3.61 -13.75
C GLY A 36 -11.13 -2.14 -13.39
N ALA A 37 -10.30 -1.84 -12.38
CA ALA A 37 -10.02 -0.48 -11.93
C ALA A 37 -9.43 0.39 -13.04
N ARG A 38 -8.42 -0.12 -13.77
CA ARG A 38 -7.83 0.59 -14.92
C ARG A 38 -8.86 0.90 -16.01
N SER A 39 -9.74 -0.06 -16.29
CA SER A 39 -10.81 0.09 -17.29
C SER A 39 -11.83 1.15 -16.88
N LEU A 40 -12.14 1.26 -15.58
CA LEU A 40 -13.00 2.29 -15.03
C LEU A 40 -12.36 3.69 -15.13
N ILE A 41 -11.09 3.81 -14.76
CA ILE A 41 -10.32 5.05 -14.88
C ILE A 41 -10.31 5.55 -16.33
N HIS A 42 -10.02 4.66 -17.29
CA HIS A 42 -9.95 5.07 -18.69
C HIS A 42 -11.29 5.57 -19.24
N ARG A 43 -12.40 4.88 -18.91
CA ARG A 43 -13.75 5.32 -19.28
C ARG A 43 -14.09 6.67 -18.66
N ARG A 44 -13.74 6.85 -17.39
CA ARG A 44 -14.04 8.08 -16.67
C ARG A 44 -13.22 9.25 -17.21
N ALA A 45 -11.95 9.05 -17.53
CA ALA A 45 -11.11 10.05 -18.20
C ALA A 45 -11.65 10.45 -19.59
N GLN A 46 -12.33 9.55 -20.30
CA GLN A 46 -13.02 9.87 -21.56
C GLN A 46 -14.33 10.63 -21.33
N ALA A 47 -15.06 10.34 -20.24
CA ALA A 47 -16.33 10.98 -19.92
C ALA A 47 -16.19 12.36 -19.25
N ASP A 48 -15.15 12.57 -18.43
CA ASP A 48 -14.91 13.80 -17.66
C ASP A 48 -14.32 14.95 -18.52
N GLN A 49 -14.40 14.87 -19.86
CA GLN A 49 -14.16 16.04 -20.72
C GLN A 49 -15.26 17.12 -20.59
N GLU A 50 -16.38 16.85 -19.88
CA GLU A 50 -17.52 17.78 -19.84
C GLU A 50 -18.04 18.20 -18.44
N ILE A 51 -17.56 17.68 -17.30
CA ILE A 51 -18.20 17.99 -15.99
C ILE A 51 -17.20 18.26 -14.86
N SER A 52 -17.49 19.35 -14.13
CA SER A 52 -16.80 19.90 -12.96
C SER A 52 -16.58 18.91 -11.81
N SER A 53 -15.38 18.96 -11.22
CA SER A 53 -14.91 18.15 -10.11
C SER A 53 -15.57 18.52 -8.77
N ASN A 54 -16.27 17.56 -8.16
CA ASN A 54 -16.64 17.63 -6.75
C ASN A 54 -15.44 17.15 -5.89
N PRO A 55 -14.87 18.00 -5.01
CA PRO A 55 -13.61 17.72 -4.32
C PRO A 55 -13.71 16.78 -3.10
N ASN A 56 -14.90 16.32 -2.73
CA ASN A 56 -15.05 15.46 -1.56
C ASN A 56 -14.75 14.00 -1.91
N ALA A 57 -13.53 13.54 -1.58
CA ALA A 57 -13.16 12.14 -1.61
C ALA A 57 -13.91 11.38 -0.49
N PRO A 58 -14.70 10.35 -0.81
CA PRO A 58 -15.30 9.51 0.22
C PRO A 58 -14.24 8.72 1.01
N HIS A 59 -14.63 8.23 2.18
CA HIS A 59 -13.81 7.34 3.02
C HIS A 59 -13.93 5.90 2.50
N LEU A 60 -12.94 5.42 1.74
CA LEU A 60 -13.08 4.23 0.87
C LEU A 60 -12.34 3.00 1.36
N LEU A 61 -11.27 3.20 2.13
CA LEU A 61 -10.45 2.09 2.61
C LEU A 61 -10.96 1.59 3.95
N GLN A 62 -11.41 0.34 3.99
CA GLN A 62 -11.48 -0.39 5.25
C GLN A 62 -10.27 -1.31 5.36
N CYS A 63 -9.38 -1.00 6.31
CA CYS A 63 -8.36 -1.96 6.72
C CYS A 63 -9.05 -3.20 7.30
N CYS A 64 -9.27 -4.24 6.49
CA CYS A 64 -9.65 -5.55 7.02
C CYS A 64 -8.47 -6.12 7.80
N ALA A 65 -8.72 -6.49 9.06
CA ALA A 65 -7.71 -7.12 9.90
C ALA A 65 -7.33 -8.47 9.30
N THR A 66 -6.08 -8.63 8.90
CA THR A 66 -5.48 -9.97 8.75
C THR A 66 -4.54 -10.23 9.90
N SER A 67 -4.87 -11.29 10.62
CA SER A 67 -4.10 -11.87 11.71
C SER A 67 -2.79 -12.46 11.18
N ARG A 68 -1.74 -11.64 11.07
CA ARG A 68 -0.32 -11.99 11.31
C ARG A 68 0.57 -10.91 10.69
N THR A 69 0.84 -9.88 11.47
CA THR A 69 2.04 -9.08 11.28
C THR A 69 3.25 -9.91 11.71
N ARG A 70 4.30 -9.94 10.89
CA ARG A 70 5.56 -10.60 11.19
C ARG A 70 6.64 -9.53 11.28
N ALA A 71 7.34 -9.49 12.41
CA ALA A 71 8.69 -8.95 12.41
C ALA A 71 9.52 -9.86 11.48
N CYS A 72 10.10 -9.29 10.44
CA CYS A 72 11.05 -10.01 9.61
C CYS A 72 12.43 -9.75 10.19
N CYS A 73 13.04 -10.79 10.75
CA CYS A 73 14.45 -10.76 11.07
C CYS A 73 15.23 -10.75 9.76
N SER A 74 15.91 -9.64 9.46
CA SER A 74 17.16 -9.74 8.72
C SER A 74 18.07 -10.70 9.48
N LYS A 75 18.82 -11.54 8.76
CA LYS A 75 19.75 -12.52 9.37
C LYS A 75 20.76 -11.86 10.32
N ASP A 76 20.94 -10.54 10.23
CA ASP A 76 21.85 -9.74 11.05
C ASP A 76 21.10 -8.70 11.92
N ARG A 77 20.57 -9.19 13.05
CA ARG A 77 20.34 -8.49 14.34
C ARG A 77 19.46 -7.23 14.42
N ASN A 78 18.91 -6.69 13.34
CA ASN A 78 17.86 -5.69 13.42
C ASN A 78 16.54 -6.26 12.88
N GLU A 79 15.58 -6.45 13.77
CA GLU A 79 14.21 -6.80 13.40
C GLU A 79 13.60 -5.60 12.66
N PHE A 80 13.41 -5.73 11.35
CA PHE A 80 12.67 -4.75 10.56
C PHE A 80 11.21 -5.17 10.51
N PHE A 81 10.32 -4.29 10.96
CA PHE A 81 8.91 -4.57 10.95
C PHE A 81 8.34 -4.50 9.52
N LEU A 82 7.73 -5.58 9.03
CA LEU A 82 7.13 -5.61 7.70
C LEU A 82 5.61 -5.54 7.80
N TYR A 83 4.99 -4.60 7.09
CA TYR A 83 3.54 -4.45 7.09
C TYR A 83 2.91 -5.36 6.03
N LEU A 84 2.25 -6.43 6.49
CA LEU A 84 1.72 -7.50 5.62
C LEU A 84 0.20 -7.57 5.58
N ARG A 85 -0.48 -6.50 5.98
CA ARG A 85 -1.94 -6.46 6.05
C ARG A 85 -2.54 -5.93 4.75
N ALA A 86 -3.40 -6.74 4.15
CA ALA A 86 -4.12 -6.39 2.93
C ALA A 86 -5.28 -5.41 3.22
N PHE A 87 -5.61 -4.57 2.25
CA PHE A 87 -6.74 -3.64 2.30
C PHE A 87 -7.96 -4.23 1.59
N ALA A 88 -9.09 -4.28 2.27
CA ALA A 88 -10.37 -4.53 1.63
C ALA A 88 -11.09 -3.20 1.39
N PHE A 89 -12.05 -3.21 0.49
CA PHE A 89 -12.88 -2.03 0.23
C PHE A 89 -14.28 -2.27 0.79
N ARG A 90 -14.88 -1.21 1.34
CA ARG A 90 -16.30 -1.25 1.69
C ARG A 90 -17.12 -1.22 0.42
N GLU A 91 -18.21 -1.97 0.44
CA GLU A 91 -19.33 -1.70 -0.47
C GLU A 91 -19.95 -0.38 -0.01
N GLU A 92 -19.82 0.66 -0.82
CA GLU A 92 -20.55 1.91 -0.58
C GLU A 92 -21.99 1.76 -1.09
N PRO A 93 -22.97 2.40 -0.44
CA PRO A 93 -24.34 2.44 -0.94
C PRO A 93 -24.37 3.02 -2.36
N GLU A 94 -25.24 2.45 -3.20
CA GLU A 94 -25.44 2.86 -4.59
C GLU A 94 -25.67 4.38 -4.66
N GLY A 95 -24.78 5.09 -5.36
CA GLY A 95 -24.82 6.55 -5.50
C GLY A 95 -24.00 7.02 -6.69
N GLU A 96 -24.54 7.99 -7.43
CA GLU A 96 -24.03 8.46 -8.72
C GLU A 96 -22.61 9.04 -8.65
N GLY A 97 -21.73 8.55 -9.53
CA GLY A 97 -20.48 9.19 -9.90
C GLY A 97 -19.38 9.17 -8.84
N ARG A 98 -18.61 8.08 -8.76
CA ARG A 98 -17.35 8.11 -8.01
C ARG A 98 -16.32 8.97 -8.73
N SER A 99 -15.64 9.83 -7.97
CA SER A 99 -14.60 10.71 -8.50
C SER A 99 -13.39 9.91 -9.03
N MET A 100 -12.62 10.51 -9.94
CA MET A 100 -11.34 9.94 -10.39
C MET A 100 -10.37 9.68 -9.22
N GLN A 101 -10.46 10.49 -8.16
CA GLN A 101 -9.70 10.31 -6.92
C GLN A 101 -10.07 9.01 -6.22
N ALA A 102 -11.36 8.68 -6.11
CA ALA A 102 -11.82 7.42 -5.54
C ALA A 102 -11.25 6.19 -6.28
N LEU A 103 -11.28 6.22 -7.61
CA LEU A 103 -10.71 5.16 -8.45
C LEU A 103 -9.19 5.02 -8.30
N SER A 104 -8.50 6.13 -8.05
CA SER A 104 -7.05 6.15 -7.78
C SER A 104 -6.73 5.50 -6.44
N VAL A 105 -7.52 5.79 -5.39
CA VAL A 105 -7.42 5.14 -4.07
C VAL A 105 -7.61 3.63 -4.19
N TYR A 106 -8.63 3.18 -4.93
CA TYR A 106 -8.86 1.75 -5.15
C TYR A 106 -7.69 1.09 -5.89
N SER A 107 -7.19 1.72 -6.95
CA SER A 107 -6.06 1.20 -7.71
C SER A 107 -4.81 1.08 -6.83
N ALA A 108 -4.53 2.10 -6.01
CA ALA A 108 -3.44 2.08 -5.04
C ALA A 108 -3.61 0.93 -4.02
N GLY A 109 -4.79 0.76 -3.44
CA GLY A 109 -5.05 -0.36 -2.51
C GLY A 109 -4.85 -1.75 -3.15
N ILE A 110 -5.30 -1.94 -4.40
CA ILE A 110 -5.12 -3.21 -5.13
C ILE A 110 -3.63 -3.47 -5.43
N LEU A 111 -2.89 -2.43 -5.85
CA LEU A 111 -1.45 -2.52 -6.07
C LEU A 111 -0.70 -2.87 -4.79
N PHE A 112 -1.10 -2.30 -3.66
CA PHE A 112 -0.55 -2.65 -2.35
C PHE A 112 -0.73 -4.14 -2.05
N ASN A 113 -1.96 -4.64 -2.25
CA ASN A 113 -2.29 -6.05 -2.02
C ASN A 113 -1.49 -7.00 -2.92
N LEU A 114 -1.27 -6.64 -4.19
CA LEU A 114 -0.37 -7.38 -5.07
C LEU A 114 1.08 -7.32 -4.56
N ALA A 115 1.56 -6.15 -4.15
CA ALA A 115 2.91 -5.96 -3.67
C ALA A 115 3.21 -6.82 -2.42
N ILE A 116 2.35 -6.80 -1.41
CA ILE A 116 2.51 -7.65 -0.21
C ILE A 116 2.43 -9.15 -0.54
N LEU A 117 1.62 -9.54 -1.53
CA LEU A 117 1.52 -10.92 -1.96
C LEU A 117 2.84 -11.41 -2.55
N TYR A 118 3.44 -10.63 -3.47
CA TYR A 118 4.74 -10.95 -4.06
C TYR A 118 5.86 -10.90 -3.02
N HIS A 119 5.86 -9.90 -2.14
CA HIS A 119 6.82 -9.79 -1.05
C HIS A 119 6.73 -11.02 -0.13
N THR A 120 5.52 -11.44 0.26
CA THR A 120 5.32 -12.63 1.10
C THR A 120 5.78 -13.92 0.43
N ARG A 121 5.59 -14.03 -0.89
CA ARG A 121 6.13 -15.17 -1.66
C ARG A 121 7.65 -15.14 -1.73
N TRP A 122 8.27 -13.96 -1.87
CA TRP A 122 9.72 -13.82 -1.81
C TRP A 122 10.26 -14.30 -0.46
N MET A 123 9.67 -13.89 0.66
CA MET A 123 10.12 -14.33 1.99
C MET A 123 10.10 -15.86 2.17
N LYS A 124 9.20 -16.55 1.46
CA LYS A 124 9.10 -18.03 1.51
C LYS A 124 10.10 -18.71 0.56
N ASN A 125 10.34 -18.12 -0.60
CA ASN A 125 11.01 -18.80 -1.72
C ASN A 125 12.41 -18.22 -2.05
N GLY A 126 12.75 -17.06 -1.51
CA GLY A 126 14.00 -16.34 -1.76
C GLY A 126 14.21 -15.83 -3.19
N SER A 127 13.22 -15.92 -4.09
CA SER A 127 13.40 -15.59 -5.52
C SER A 127 13.49 -14.07 -5.76
N PRO A 128 14.63 -13.53 -6.24
CA PRO A 128 14.80 -12.08 -6.43
C PRO A 128 13.73 -11.45 -7.34
N SER A 129 13.30 -12.17 -8.38
CA SER A 129 12.27 -11.72 -9.31
C SER A 129 10.91 -11.43 -8.66
N LEU A 130 10.58 -12.09 -7.53
CA LEU A 130 9.36 -11.81 -6.77
C LEU A 130 9.51 -10.50 -6.00
N LEU A 131 10.71 -10.22 -5.50
CA LEU A 131 11.03 -8.98 -4.82
C LEU A 131 11.01 -7.79 -5.80
N ASP A 132 11.53 -7.98 -7.02
CA ASP A 132 11.45 -7.00 -8.12
C ASP A 132 10.00 -6.64 -8.44
N LYS A 133 9.13 -7.64 -8.56
CA LYS A 133 7.71 -7.41 -8.80
C LYS A 133 7.06 -6.63 -7.66
N ALA A 134 7.36 -6.99 -6.41
CA ALA A 134 6.84 -6.25 -5.26
C ALA A 134 7.29 -4.79 -5.28
N ALA A 135 8.57 -4.52 -5.55
CA ALA A 135 9.11 -3.17 -5.67
C ALA A 135 8.40 -2.36 -6.77
N VAL A 136 8.21 -2.93 -7.96
CA VAL A 136 7.48 -2.27 -9.06
C VAL A 136 6.07 -1.86 -8.61
N PHE A 137 5.31 -2.77 -7.98
CA PHE A 137 3.95 -2.44 -7.53
C PHE A 137 3.92 -1.36 -6.45
N TYR A 138 4.84 -1.41 -5.47
CA TYR A 138 4.95 -0.36 -4.46
C TYR A 138 5.33 1.00 -5.06
N SER A 139 6.29 1.05 -5.98
CA SER A 139 6.70 2.30 -6.63
C SER A 139 5.59 2.88 -7.51
N THR A 140 4.89 2.04 -8.28
CA THR A 140 3.72 2.48 -9.06
C THR A 140 2.61 3.01 -8.17
N LEU A 141 2.36 2.38 -7.03
CA LEU A 141 1.41 2.87 -6.04
C LEU A 141 1.81 4.26 -5.55
N LEU A 142 3.06 4.48 -5.15
CA LEU A 142 3.51 5.79 -4.66
C LEU A 142 3.35 6.88 -5.72
N GLN A 143 3.64 6.58 -6.99
CA GLN A 143 3.42 7.50 -8.10
C GLN A 143 1.94 7.89 -8.23
N ILE A 144 1.02 6.93 -8.09
CA ILE A 144 -0.44 7.21 -8.13
C ILE A 144 -0.87 8.09 -6.96
N ILE A 145 -0.33 7.85 -5.76
CA ILE A 145 -0.64 8.66 -4.58
C ILE A 145 -0.11 10.09 -4.74
N GLN A 146 1.14 10.24 -5.18
CA GLN A 146 1.78 11.54 -5.35
C GLN A 146 1.16 12.36 -6.49
N ALA A 147 0.56 11.71 -7.48
CA ALA A 147 -0.19 12.37 -8.53
C ALA A 147 -1.61 12.82 -8.11
N ASN A 148 -2.07 12.46 -6.91
CA ASN A 148 -3.35 12.93 -6.39
C ASN A 148 -3.18 14.27 -5.66
N ASP A 149 -3.83 15.30 -6.19
CA ASP A 149 -3.90 16.61 -5.55
C ASP A 149 -4.52 16.49 -4.14
N GLY A 150 -3.89 17.14 -3.17
CA GLY A 150 -4.35 17.14 -1.79
C GLY A 150 -4.24 15.80 -1.06
N PHE A 151 -3.45 14.82 -1.56
CA PHE A 151 -3.25 13.56 -0.85
C PHE A 151 -2.71 13.76 0.58
N GLU A 152 -1.97 14.85 0.84
CA GLU A 152 -1.47 15.23 2.16
C GLU A 152 -2.59 15.49 3.19
N HIS A 153 -3.83 15.66 2.73
CA HIS A 153 -5.03 15.82 3.57
C HIS A 153 -5.90 14.55 3.60
N ASN A 154 -5.57 13.53 2.81
CA ASN A 154 -6.31 12.28 2.76
C ASN A 154 -5.64 11.23 3.69
N PRO A 155 -6.25 10.91 4.85
CA PRO A 155 -5.66 9.99 5.82
C PRO A 155 -5.42 8.57 5.29
N GLU A 156 -6.26 8.12 4.35
CA GLU A 156 -6.18 6.78 3.76
C GLU A 156 -4.99 6.67 2.79
N LEU A 157 -4.81 7.70 1.95
CA LEU A 157 -3.65 7.79 1.07
C LEU A 157 -2.35 7.95 1.85
N LEU A 158 -2.36 8.72 2.93
CA LEU A 158 -1.18 8.88 3.80
C LEU A 158 -0.82 7.58 4.51
N LEU A 159 -1.81 6.82 4.98
CA LEU A 159 -1.57 5.48 5.51
C LEU A 159 -0.96 4.56 4.44
N LEU A 160 -1.55 4.49 3.25
CA LEU A 160 -1.03 3.68 2.15
C LEU A 160 0.40 4.06 1.78
N ALA A 161 0.69 5.37 1.67
CA ALA A 161 2.04 5.86 1.41
C ALA A 161 3.01 5.43 2.51
N PHE A 162 2.61 5.61 3.78
CA PHE A 162 3.44 5.26 4.94
C PHE A 162 3.81 3.77 4.96
N VAL A 163 2.83 2.87 4.84
CA VAL A 163 3.09 1.41 4.86
C VAL A 163 3.81 0.95 3.59
N THR A 164 3.60 1.61 2.46
CA THR A 164 4.32 1.33 1.22
C THR A 164 5.79 1.69 1.34
N CYS A 165 6.10 2.89 1.82
CA CYS A 165 7.47 3.33 2.03
C CYS A 165 8.21 2.43 3.04
N ASN A 166 7.52 1.98 4.10
CA ASN A 166 8.10 1.00 5.02
C ASN A 166 8.56 -0.27 4.31
N ASN A 167 7.69 -0.83 3.48
CA ASN A 167 7.97 -2.09 2.80
C ASN A 167 8.98 -1.92 1.66
N LEU A 168 8.99 -0.77 0.96
CA LEU A 168 10.03 -0.43 -0.03
C LEU A 168 11.40 -0.26 0.63
N ALA A 169 11.47 0.46 1.75
CA ALA A 169 12.70 0.61 2.51
C ALA A 169 13.29 -0.77 2.86
N GLN A 170 12.45 -1.70 3.32
CA GLN A 170 12.93 -3.07 3.58
C GLN A 170 13.53 -3.72 2.32
N ILE A 171 12.88 -3.60 1.17
CA ILE A 171 13.39 -4.15 -0.10
C ILE A 171 14.73 -3.53 -0.48
N GLU A 172 14.87 -2.21 -0.32
CA GLU A 172 16.09 -1.47 -0.64
C GLU A 172 17.23 -1.87 0.30
N LEU A 173 16.94 -2.05 1.59
CA LEU A 173 17.90 -2.56 2.55
C LEU A 173 18.40 -3.97 2.16
N GLU A 174 17.50 -4.88 1.77
CA GLU A 174 17.87 -6.23 1.29
C GLU A 174 18.71 -6.20 0.00
N ARG A 175 18.60 -5.12 -0.79
CA ARG A 175 19.40 -4.90 -2.01
C ARG A 175 20.70 -4.15 -1.75
N GLY A 176 20.97 -3.72 -0.52
CA GLY A 176 22.11 -2.86 -0.20
C GLY A 176 21.98 -1.42 -0.71
N MET A 177 20.78 -0.97 -1.07
CA MET A 177 20.49 0.40 -1.54
C MET A 177 20.24 1.31 -0.33
N VAL A 178 21.32 1.64 0.40
CA VAL A 178 21.24 2.33 1.70
C VAL A 178 20.71 3.77 1.56
N GLU A 179 21.04 4.46 0.48
CA GLU A 179 20.57 5.82 0.21
C GLU A 179 19.05 5.86 0.01
N ASP A 180 18.51 4.98 -0.85
CA ASP A 180 17.08 4.87 -1.12
C ASP A 180 16.30 4.48 0.14
N PHE A 181 16.83 3.50 0.89
CA PHE A 181 16.30 3.11 2.20
C PHE A 181 16.16 4.31 3.13
N ASN A 182 17.22 5.11 3.28
CA ASN A 182 17.20 6.29 4.13
C ASN A 182 16.23 7.36 3.61
N GLN A 183 16.10 7.54 2.29
CA GLN A 183 15.14 8.45 1.69
C GLN A 183 13.70 8.07 2.06
N HIS A 184 13.35 6.78 1.96
CA HIS A 184 12.03 6.30 2.34
C HIS A 184 11.74 6.50 3.84
N LEU A 185 12.71 6.26 4.72
CA LEU A 185 12.53 6.50 6.16
C LEU A 185 12.37 7.99 6.50
N ARG A 186 13.08 8.89 5.82
CA ARG A 186 12.86 10.34 5.97
C ARG A 186 11.46 10.75 5.51
N TYR A 187 10.99 10.18 4.41
CA TYR A 187 9.64 10.45 3.92
C TYR A 187 8.57 9.92 4.88
N MET A 188 8.74 8.70 5.42
CA MET A 188 7.92 8.17 6.51
C MET A 188 7.90 9.08 7.73
N THR A 189 9.05 9.63 8.11
CA THR A 189 9.16 10.59 9.23
C THR A 189 8.30 11.83 8.97
N ARG A 190 8.35 12.40 7.76
CA ARG A 190 7.49 13.53 7.37
C ARG A 190 6.00 13.18 7.47
N ILE A 191 5.58 12.01 6.99
CA ILE A 191 4.20 11.55 7.11
C ILE A 191 3.78 11.40 8.58
N LEU A 192 4.64 10.83 9.44
CA LEU A 192 4.34 10.71 10.88
C LEU A 192 4.10 12.07 11.52
N TYR A 193 4.92 13.08 11.21
CA TYR A 193 4.72 14.42 11.76
C TYR A 193 3.37 15.03 11.38
N THR A 194 2.89 14.79 10.16
CA THR A 194 1.61 15.35 9.69
C THR A 194 0.40 14.52 10.11
N THR A 195 0.54 13.20 10.28
CA THR A 195 -0.61 12.28 10.40
C THR A 195 -0.59 11.37 11.63
N LYS A 196 0.28 11.64 12.61
CA LYS A 196 0.43 10.80 13.82
C LYS A 196 -0.91 10.40 14.44
N ARG A 197 -1.82 11.36 14.64
CA ARG A 197 -3.13 11.10 15.27
C ARG A 197 -3.96 10.11 14.46
N THR A 198 -4.01 10.28 13.14
CA THR A 198 -4.71 9.38 12.23
C THR A 198 -4.11 7.98 12.28
N LEU A 199 -2.78 7.86 12.15
CA LEU A 199 -2.11 6.57 12.15
C LEU A 199 -2.34 5.79 13.45
N VAL A 200 -2.30 6.47 14.60
CA VAL A 200 -2.59 5.87 15.91
C VAL A 200 -4.02 5.33 16.03
N VAL A 201 -4.99 5.97 15.38
CA VAL A 201 -6.40 5.54 15.40
C VAL A 201 -6.65 4.40 14.41
N THR A 202 -6.00 4.43 13.24
CA THR A 202 -6.27 3.48 12.17
C THR A 202 -5.49 2.17 12.31
N LEU A 203 -4.26 2.23 12.83
CA LEU A 203 -3.40 1.06 12.97
C LEU A 203 -3.59 0.39 14.35
N PRO A 204 -3.61 -0.95 14.41
CA PRO A 204 -3.43 -1.67 15.66
C PRO A 204 -2.12 -1.25 16.35
N THR A 205 -2.13 -1.18 17.68
CA THR A 205 -1.00 -0.70 18.49
C THR A 205 0.34 -1.33 18.10
N ARG A 206 0.40 -2.65 17.95
CA ARG A 206 1.63 -3.36 17.56
C ARG A 206 2.14 -2.99 16.17
N GLU A 207 1.23 -2.70 15.23
CA GLU A 207 1.61 -2.31 13.87
C GLU A 207 2.16 -0.89 13.86
N PHE A 208 1.52 0.00 14.60
CA PHE A 208 2.02 1.35 14.80
C PHE A 208 3.40 1.34 15.46
N GLU A 209 3.59 0.61 16.55
CA GLU A 209 4.87 0.50 17.26
C GLU A 209 5.99 -0.04 16.36
N GLY A 210 5.72 -1.09 15.59
CA GLY A 210 6.69 -1.67 14.66
C GLY A 210 7.11 -0.70 13.55
N LEU A 211 6.13 -0.07 12.89
CA LEU A 211 6.40 0.94 11.85
C LEU A 211 7.12 2.17 12.41
N PHE A 212 6.75 2.59 13.62
CA PHE A 212 7.39 3.69 14.32
C PHE A 212 8.84 3.36 14.67
N SER A 213 9.11 2.15 15.18
CA SER A 213 10.46 1.66 15.48
C SER A 213 11.38 1.66 14.26
N ASN A 214 10.88 1.17 13.12
CA ASN A 214 11.64 1.23 11.85
C ASN A 214 11.99 2.67 11.48
N THR A 215 11.04 3.59 11.62
CA THR A 215 11.23 5.00 11.27
C THR A 215 12.30 5.66 12.16
N LEU A 216 12.31 5.34 13.46
CA LEU A 216 13.33 5.84 14.38
C LEU A 216 14.73 5.25 14.12
N SER A 217 14.80 4.05 13.55
CA SER A 217 16.06 3.36 13.28
C SER A 217 16.88 4.03 12.17
N ALA A 218 16.23 4.82 11.29
CA ALA A 218 16.87 5.64 10.26
C ALA A 218 17.94 6.59 10.83
N GLY A 219 17.65 7.18 12.00
CA GLY A 219 18.55 8.14 12.65
C GLY A 219 19.85 7.52 13.15
N ARG A 220 19.89 6.20 13.36
CA ARG A 220 21.05 5.48 13.91
C ARG A 220 22.01 4.95 12.84
N LEU A 221 21.49 4.58 11.66
CA LEU A 221 22.30 4.05 10.57
C LEU A 221 23.08 5.15 9.84
N SER A 222 22.53 6.37 9.75
CA SER A 222 23.22 7.52 9.16
C SER A 222 24.46 7.97 9.95
N THR A 223 24.52 7.74 11.26
CA THR A 223 25.67 8.11 12.10
C THR A 223 26.77 7.05 12.10
N ALA A 224 26.42 5.78 11.86
CA ALA A 224 27.39 4.69 11.83
C ALA A 224 28.18 4.62 10.52
N ALA A 225 27.62 5.09 9.40
CA ALA A 225 28.32 5.17 8.12
C ALA A 225 29.27 6.39 8.00
N ALA A 226 29.20 7.32 8.95
CA ALA A 226 30.01 8.55 8.99
C ALA A 226 31.15 8.51 10.02
N ALA A 227 31.32 7.37 10.72
CA ALA A 227 32.35 7.12 11.72
C ALA A 227 33.29 6.01 11.24
#